data_AF-A0A8H7PEE0-F1
#
_entry.id   AF-A0A8H7PEE0-F1
#
_cell.length_a   1.000
_cell.length_b   1.000
_cell.length_c   1.000
_cell.angle_alpha   90.00
_cell.angle_beta   90.00
_cell.angle_gamma   90.00
#
_symmetry.space_group_name_H-M   'P 1'
#
loop_
_entity.id
_entity.type
_entity.pdbx_description
1 polymer ?
#
loop_
_entity_poly.entity_id
_entity_poly.type
_entity_poly.pdbx_seq_one_letter_code
_entity_poly.pdbx_strand_id
1 'polypeptide(L)'
;MDSEEERGQESETETVIDLSLGSTHEGYKSHSSGLPSRWNMWRLKRVGFKTELVIILGSAVTLSIYITGDISGAHLNPVVTVVLAVFRKFPPKKIVTYAIAQFVGAFTAAAILYLNVAADLDLIDGGHRVVTGQNATLKIFTTIPLPAVDTFAAISSEIVCSAVLLFVTFGLMHQSDPGHRTIQPILVGMLVALISLGMGVNTGPSMNPARDLGPRTFTALAGWGTGVFTVNHYYFWIPNIIPFIGGAIGACLYDIFLSI
;
A
#
# COMPACT_ATOMS: atom_id res chain seq x y z
N MET A 1 37.38 -65.49 23.06
CA MET A 1 38.46 -64.78 23.77
C MET A 1 39.35 -64.20 22.71
N ASP A 2 39.89 -63.01 22.97
CA ASP A 2 40.73 -62.16 22.10
C ASP A 2 39.93 -61.07 21.38
N SER A 3 40.29 -59.80 21.36
CA SER A 3 41.02 -58.86 22.25
C SER A 3 41.24 -57.62 21.38
N GLU A 4 41.01 -56.43 21.94
CA GLU A 4 41.67 -55.17 21.54
C GLU A 4 41.33 -54.64 20.11
N GLU A 5 41.38 -53.36 19.75
CA GLU A 5 42.00 -52.18 20.33
C GLU A 5 41.37 -50.90 19.70
N GLU A 6 41.73 -49.78 20.29
CA GLU A 6 41.23 -48.42 20.21
C GLU A 6 41.33 -47.66 18.87
N ARG A 7 40.71 -46.46 18.91
CA ARG A 7 41.23 -45.15 18.48
C ARG A 7 40.81 -44.60 17.10
N GLY A 8 39.86 -43.67 17.19
CA GLY A 8 40.09 -42.26 16.82
C GLY A 8 39.89 -41.86 15.36
N GLN A 9 38.94 -40.95 15.13
CA GLN A 9 39.14 -39.76 14.28
C GLN A 9 37.93 -38.82 14.39
N GLU A 10 38.13 -37.69 15.07
CA GLU A 10 37.37 -36.46 14.79
C GLU A 10 37.75 -35.98 13.38
N SER A 11 36.74 -35.68 12.58
CA SER A 11 36.86 -34.90 11.36
C SER A 11 35.78 -33.82 11.43
N GLU A 12 36.19 -32.58 11.68
CA GLU A 12 35.36 -31.40 11.47
C GLU A 12 34.96 -31.33 9.98
N THR A 13 33.67 -31.15 9.69
CA THR A 13 33.24 -30.66 8.37
C THR A 13 31.95 -29.85 8.52
N GLU A 14 32.12 -28.54 8.41
CA GLU A 14 31.19 -27.50 7.93
C GLU A 14 29.71 -27.54 8.35
N THR A 15 29.34 -26.56 9.18
CA THR A 15 27.98 -26.14 9.45
C THR A 15 27.31 -25.59 8.18
N VAL A 16 26.49 -26.40 7.53
CA VAL A 16 25.45 -25.93 6.60
C VAL A 16 24.14 -25.81 7.38
N ILE A 17 23.60 -24.59 7.52
CA ILE A 17 22.28 -24.36 8.09
C ILE A 17 21.23 -24.76 7.04
N ASP A 18 20.60 -25.92 7.24
CA ASP A 18 19.44 -26.38 6.47
C ASP A 18 18.15 -25.79 7.07
N LEU A 19 17.41 -25.01 6.27
CA LEU A 19 16.14 -24.36 6.62
C LEU A 19 14.91 -25.16 6.16
N SER A 20 15.02 -26.49 6.15
CA SER A 20 13.92 -27.42 5.92
C SER A 20 13.08 -27.62 7.20
N LEU A 21 11.99 -26.86 7.37
CA LEU A 21 10.97 -27.18 8.37
C LEU A 21 10.13 -28.37 7.88
N GLY A 22 10.39 -29.52 8.52
CA GLY A 22 9.99 -30.84 8.09
C GLY A 22 8.48 -31.11 8.00
N SER A 23 8.14 -31.85 6.96
CA SER A 23 6.97 -32.73 6.91
C SER A 23 7.35 -34.08 7.53
N THR A 24 6.96 -34.32 8.79
CA THR A 24 6.94 -35.68 9.35
C THR A 24 5.63 -36.36 9.00
N HIS A 25 5.73 -37.46 8.27
CA HIS A 25 4.67 -38.44 8.09
C HIS A 25 4.29 -39.08 9.44
N GLU A 26 3.07 -38.85 9.92
CA GLU A 26 2.38 -39.77 10.81
C GLU A 26 0.97 -40.04 10.27
N GLY A 27 0.63 -41.32 10.15
CA GLY A 27 -0.61 -41.77 9.57
C GLY A 27 -1.81 -41.50 10.48
N TYR A 28 -2.89 -40.99 9.89
CA TYR A 28 -4.21 -41.09 10.48
C TYR A 28 -5.24 -41.47 9.40
N LYS A 29 -5.65 -42.73 9.40
CA LYS A 29 -6.90 -43.16 8.75
C LYS A 29 -8.04 -42.88 9.72
N SER A 30 -8.97 -42.00 9.36
CA SER A 30 -10.40 -42.21 9.66
C SER A 30 -11.29 -41.38 8.74
N HIS A 31 -12.20 -42.06 8.05
CA HIS A 31 -13.40 -41.48 7.47
C HIS A 31 -14.22 -40.74 8.54
N SER A 32 -14.67 -39.53 8.26
CA SER A 32 -16.08 -39.12 8.34
C SER A 32 -16.23 -37.60 8.15
N SER A 33 -17.30 -37.27 7.44
CA SER A 33 -17.89 -35.94 7.21
C SER A 33 -17.82 -34.97 8.39
N GLY A 34 -17.35 -33.74 8.13
CA GLY A 34 -17.52 -32.61 9.03
C GLY A 34 -17.20 -31.30 8.32
N LEU A 35 -18.22 -30.47 8.08
CA LEU A 35 -18.06 -29.06 7.71
C LEU A 35 -17.06 -28.39 8.67
N PRO A 36 -16.19 -27.47 8.19
CA PRO A 36 -15.20 -26.84 9.05
C PRO A 36 -15.90 -26.12 10.23
N SER A 37 -15.38 -26.35 11.44
CA SER A 37 -15.94 -25.81 12.68
C SER A 37 -15.95 -24.27 12.65
N ARG A 38 -16.98 -23.66 13.26
CA ARG A 38 -17.13 -22.20 13.40
C ARG A 38 -15.89 -21.51 13.98
N TRP A 39 -15.05 -22.25 14.69
CA TRP A 39 -13.82 -21.81 15.35
C TRP A 39 -12.65 -21.62 14.36
N ASN A 40 -12.66 -22.15 13.14
CA ASN A 40 -11.63 -21.81 12.14
C ASN A 40 -12.02 -20.63 11.24
N MET A 41 -13.31 -20.26 11.24
CA MET A 41 -13.86 -19.25 10.35
C MET A 41 -13.59 -17.81 10.81
N TRP A 42 -13.23 -17.58 12.09
CA TRP A 42 -12.89 -16.25 12.59
C TRP A 42 -11.53 -15.75 12.12
N ARG A 43 -10.58 -16.64 11.78
CA ARG A 43 -9.24 -16.23 11.29
C ARG A 43 -9.33 -15.73 9.84
N LEU A 44 -10.40 -16.11 9.14
CA LEU A 44 -10.71 -15.76 7.76
C LEU A 44 -11.77 -14.63 7.63
N LYS A 45 -12.29 -14.10 8.75
CA LYS A 45 -13.26 -12.99 8.76
C LYS A 45 -12.73 -11.74 9.46
N ARG A 46 -11.49 -11.33 9.19
CA ARG A 46 -11.13 -9.92 9.38
C ARG A 46 -11.67 -9.13 8.20
N VAL A 47 -12.92 -8.68 8.33
CA VAL A 47 -13.45 -7.56 7.55
C VAL A 47 -12.71 -6.31 8.05
N GLY A 48 -11.48 -6.15 7.59
CA GLY A 48 -10.57 -5.12 8.03
C GLY A 48 -9.38 -5.06 7.09
N PHE A 49 -8.99 -3.85 6.71
CA PHE A 49 -7.79 -3.59 5.94
C PHE A 49 -6.59 -4.18 6.71
N LYS A 50 -5.81 -5.09 6.09
CA LYS A 50 -4.82 -5.93 6.81
C LYS A 50 -3.79 -5.06 7.53
N THR A 51 -3.66 -5.18 8.85
CA THR A 51 -2.76 -4.35 9.68
C THR A 51 -1.31 -4.33 9.15
N GLU A 52 -0.81 -5.47 8.67
CA GLU A 52 0.52 -5.60 8.05
C GLU A 52 0.69 -4.67 6.85
N LEU A 53 -0.28 -4.64 5.94
CA LEU A 53 -0.26 -3.79 4.75
C LEU A 53 -0.16 -2.31 5.13
N VAL A 54 -0.82 -1.94 6.21
CA VAL A 54 -0.89 -0.55 6.65
C VAL A 54 0.40 -0.08 7.30
N ILE A 55 1.01 -0.93 8.11
CA ILE A 55 2.33 -0.67 8.68
C ILE A 55 3.35 -0.50 7.55
N ILE A 56 3.35 -1.42 6.58
CA ILE A 56 4.25 -1.34 5.41
C ILE A 56 4.02 -0.05 4.63
N LEU A 57 2.77 0.33 4.35
CA LEU A 57 2.44 1.57 3.63
C LEU A 57 2.94 2.81 4.37
N GLY A 58 2.67 2.92 5.67
CA GLY A 58 3.15 4.04 6.48
C GLY A 58 4.67 4.12 6.55
N SER A 59 5.34 2.99 6.79
CA SER A 59 6.80 2.91 6.80
C SER A 59 7.42 3.27 5.45
N ALA A 60 6.83 2.82 4.33
CA ALA A 60 7.30 3.18 3.00
C ALA A 60 7.20 4.69 2.74
N VAL A 61 6.12 5.33 3.18
CA VAL A 61 5.97 6.79 3.12
C VAL A 61 7.03 7.48 3.98
N THR A 62 7.22 7.06 5.23
CA THR A 62 8.26 7.61 6.12
C THR A 62 9.64 7.57 5.48
N LEU A 63 10.06 6.41 4.98
CA LEU A 63 11.38 6.23 4.36
C LEU A 63 11.51 7.07 3.08
N SER A 64 10.45 7.14 2.27
CA SER A 64 10.45 7.96 1.05
C SER A 64 10.61 9.44 1.37
N ILE A 65 9.99 9.92 2.45
CA ILE A 65 10.15 11.31 2.92
C ILE A 65 11.57 11.55 3.43
N TYR A 66 12.16 10.62 4.20
CA TYR A 66 13.56 10.77 4.64
C TYR A 66 14.54 10.87 3.47
N ILE A 67 14.34 10.09 2.41
CA ILE A 67 15.25 10.08 1.25
C ILE A 67 15.07 11.32 0.36
N THR A 68 13.85 11.84 0.24
CA THR A 68 13.51 12.86 -0.78
C THR A 68 13.12 14.23 -0.22
N GLY A 69 13.00 14.34 1.11
CA GLY A 69 12.51 15.52 1.83
C GLY A 69 13.35 16.76 1.56
N ASP A 70 14.66 16.67 1.80
CA ASP A 70 15.60 17.80 1.62
C ASP A 70 15.81 18.18 0.15
N ILE A 71 15.48 17.27 -0.77
CA ILE A 71 15.66 17.49 -2.23
C ILE A 71 14.44 18.17 -2.83
N SER A 72 13.24 17.68 -2.49
CA SER A 72 12.00 18.00 -3.22
C SER A 72 10.84 18.47 -2.33
N GLY A 73 11.01 18.44 -1.01
CA GLY A 73 9.92 18.55 -0.03
C GLY A 73 9.08 17.28 0.09
N ALA A 74 9.49 16.18 -0.58
CA ALA A 74 8.83 14.87 -0.55
C ALA A 74 7.30 14.93 -0.72
N HIS A 75 6.80 15.68 -1.71
CA HIS A 75 5.37 15.76 -1.94
C HIS A 75 4.74 14.39 -2.19
N LEU A 76 5.43 13.55 -2.99
CA LEU A 76 5.10 12.15 -3.32
C LEU A 76 3.65 11.89 -3.78
N ASN A 77 2.90 12.95 -4.04
CA ASN A 77 1.46 12.96 -4.26
C ASN A 77 1.08 14.22 -5.07
N PRO A 78 0.40 14.06 -6.22
CA PRO A 78 -0.07 15.19 -7.01
C PRO A 78 -1.02 16.12 -6.24
N VAL A 79 -1.85 15.59 -5.34
CA VAL A 79 -2.77 16.37 -4.49
C VAL A 79 -1.98 17.27 -3.56
N VAL A 80 -0.99 16.71 -2.85
CA VAL A 80 -0.12 17.49 -1.95
C VAL A 80 0.58 18.60 -2.74
N THR A 81 1.06 18.29 -3.94
CA THR A 81 1.73 19.27 -4.81
C THR A 81 0.82 20.44 -5.19
N VAL A 82 -0.40 20.14 -5.64
CA VAL A 82 -1.38 21.17 -6.02
C VAL A 82 -1.84 21.98 -4.81
N VAL A 83 -2.13 21.32 -3.70
CA VAL A 83 -2.59 21.97 -2.46
C VAL A 83 -1.49 22.88 -1.89
N LEU A 84 -0.22 22.47 -1.92
CA LEU A 84 0.90 23.35 -1.55
C LEU A 84 1.04 24.56 -2.49
N ALA A 85 0.73 24.40 -3.78
CA ALA A 85 0.77 25.53 -4.72
C ALA A 85 -0.32 26.56 -4.42
N VAL A 86 -1.52 26.10 -4.05
CA VAL A 86 -2.66 26.96 -3.73
C VAL A 86 -2.48 27.63 -2.36
N PHE A 87 -2.08 26.88 -1.33
CA PHE A 87 -2.14 27.34 0.07
C PHE A 87 -0.78 27.74 0.67
N ARG A 88 0.35 27.30 0.09
CA ARG A 88 1.70 27.46 0.66
C ARG A 88 2.73 28.03 -0.32
N LYS A 89 2.27 28.72 -1.37
CA LYS A 89 3.10 29.42 -2.37
C LYS A 89 4.12 28.52 -3.09
N PHE A 90 3.86 27.21 -3.19
CA PHE A 90 4.71 26.33 -3.99
C PHE A 90 4.63 26.75 -5.48
N PRO A 91 5.76 26.86 -6.21
CA PRO A 91 5.76 27.40 -7.57
C PRO A 91 4.85 26.63 -8.53
N PRO A 92 3.78 27.24 -9.09
CA PRO A 92 2.82 26.52 -9.93
C PRO A 92 3.45 25.88 -11.17
N LYS A 93 4.52 26.49 -11.71
CA LYS A 93 5.28 25.97 -12.86
C LYS A 93 5.89 24.59 -12.61
N LYS A 94 6.10 24.20 -11.34
CA LYS A 94 6.67 22.88 -10.97
C LYS A 94 5.63 21.78 -10.85
N ILE A 95 4.33 22.10 -10.81
CA ILE A 95 3.25 21.13 -10.58
C ILE A 95 3.31 20.00 -11.61
N VAL A 96 3.44 20.33 -12.89
CA VAL A 96 3.46 19.33 -13.97
C VAL A 96 4.69 18.43 -13.87
N THR A 97 5.87 18.99 -13.61
CA THR A 97 7.10 18.21 -13.43
C THR A 97 7.01 17.26 -12.24
N TYR A 98 6.43 17.70 -11.12
CA TYR A 98 6.20 16.86 -9.95
C TYR A 98 5.19 15.74 -10.26
N ALA A 99 4.08 16.06 -10.92
CA ALA A 99 3.06 15.07 -11.29
C ALA A 99 3.63 13.98 -12.22
N ILE A 100 4.44 14.37 -13.22
CA ILE A 100 5.12 13.42 -14.11
C ILE A 100 6.11 12.55 -13.33
N ALA A 101 6.97 13.14 -12.50
CA ALA A 101 7.94 12.38 -11.72
C ALA A 101 7.27 11.38 -10.76
N GLN A 102 6.20 11.81 -10.09
CA GLN A 102 5.42 10.95 -9.18
C GLN A 102 4.73 9.81 -9.93
N PHE A 103 4.13 10.11 -11.10
CA PHE A 103 3.50 9.10 -11.94
C PHE A 103 4.52 8.07 -12.46
N VAL A 104 5.64 8.52 -13.02
CA VAL A 104 6.70 7.65 -13.54
C VAL A 104 7.30 6.81 -12.42
N GLY A 105 7.52 7.39 -11.24
CA GLY A 105 7.98 6.67 -10.05
C GLY A 105 7.00 5.56 -9.65
N ALA A 106 5.71 5.86 -9.56
CA ALA A 106 4.69 4.87 -9.18
C ALA A 106 4.50 3.78 -10.25
N PHE A 107 4.55 4.13 -11.53
CA PHE A 107 4.55 3.18 -12.64
C PHE A 107 5.76 2.23 -12.56
N THR A 108 6.96 2.78 -12.34
CA THR A 108 8.19 2.00 -12.25
C THR A 108 8.19 1.08 -11.02
N ALA A 109 7.69 1.57 -9.88
CA ALA A 109 7.53 0.76 -8.68
C ALA A 109 6.57 -0.42 -8.91
N ALA A 110 5.47 -0.21 -9.65
CA ALA A 110 4.57 -1.30 -10.03
C ALA A 110 5.25 -2.34 -10.93
N ALA A 111 6.09 -1.90 -11.88
CA ALA A 111 6.86 -2.81 -12.72
C ALA A 111 7.86 -3.64 -11.92
N ILE A 112 8.60 -3.01 -11.00
CA ILE A 112 9.54 -3.71 -10.10
C ILE A 112 8.81 -4.71 -9.23
N LEU A 113 7.67 -4.31 -8.63
CA LEU A 113 6.85 -5.21 -7.83
C LEU A 113 6.39 -6.41 -8.66
N TYR A 114 5.86 -6.17 -9.86
CA TYR A 114 5.42 -7.23 -10.76
C TYR A 114 6.53 -8.24 -11.06
N LEU A 115 7.74 -7.78 -11.37
CA LEU A 115 8.88 -8.66 -11.59
C LEU A 115 9.22 -9.49 -10.34
N ASN A 116 9.07 -8.91 -9.15
CA ASN A 116 9.37 -9.58 -7.89
C ASN A 116 8.31 -10.62 -7.50
N VAL A 117 7.04 -10.43 -7.87
CA VAL A 117 5.93 -11.31 -7.45
C VAL A 117 5.27 -12.08 -8.59
N ALA A 118 5.82 -12.06 -9.81
CA ALA A 118 5.19 -12.66 -10.99
C ALA A 118 4.81 -14.13 -10.79
N ALA A 119 5.70 -14.93 -10.20
CA ALA A 119 5.43 -16.33 -9.89
C ALA A 119 4.27 -16.51 -8.90
N ASP A 120 4.19 -15.67 -7.86
CA ASP A 120 3.09 -15.69 -6.90
C ASP A 120 1.76 -15.29 -7.55
N LEU A 121 1.80 -14.34 -8.49
CA LEU A 121 0.62 -13.95 -9.25
C LEU A 121 0.12 -15.11 -10.10
N ASP A 122 1.01 -15.85 -10.77
CA ASP A 122 0.65 -17.00 -11.60
C ASP A 122 0.02 -18.13 -10.77
N LEU A 123 0.44 -18.31 -9.51
CA LEU A 123 -0.21 -19.26 -8.59
C LEU A 123 -1.64 -18.86 -8.23
N ILE A 124 -1.96 -17.56 -8.26
CA ILE A 124 -3.30 -17.03 -7.91
C ILE A 124 -4.20 -16.99 -9.14
N ASP A 125 -3.70 -16.46 -10.25
CA ASP A 125 -4.47 -16.15 -11.45
C ASP A 125 -4.29 -17.14 -12.61
N GLY A 126 -3.46 -18.17 -12.42
CA GLY A 126 -3.20 -19.22 -13.40
C GLY A 126 -2.37 -18.75 -14.60
N GLY A 127 -1.62 -17.65 -14.43
CA GLY A 127 -0.83 -17.03 -15.50
C GLY A 127 -1.67 -16.09 -16.39
N HIS A 128 -2.95 -15.89 -16.06
CA HIS A 128 -3.85 -15.01 -16.77
C HIS A 128 -4.20 -13.82 -15.89
N ARG A 129 -3.71 -12.64 -16.22
CA ARG A 129 -3.88 -11.44 -15.40
C ARG A 129 -5.35 -11.01 -15.30
N VAL A 130 -5.97 -11.28 -14.14
CA VAL A 130 -7.42 -11.10 -13.93
C VAL A 130 -7.73 -9.79 -13.19
N VAL A 131 -8.71 -9.04 -13.72
CA VAL A 131 -9.19 -7.74 -13.17
C VAL A 131 -10.22 -7.91 -12.05
N THR A 132 -11.17 -8.85 -12.18
CA THR A 132 -12.28 -9.06 -11.23
C THR A 132 -12.52 -10.54 -10.91
N GLY A 133 -13.21 -10.81 -9.80
CA GLY A 133 -13.49 -12.17 -9.35
C GLY A 133 -12.55 -12.65 -8.26
N GLN A 134 -12.64 -13.94 -7.93
CA GLN A 134 -11.93 -14.53 -6.78
C GLN A 134 -10.41 -14.55 -6.96
N ASN A 135 -9.95 -14.74 -8.20
CA ASN A 135 -8.53 -14.83 -8.55
C ASN A 135 -7.98 -13.47 -9.07
N ALA A 136 -8.70 -12.37 -8.82
CA ALA A 136 -8.28 -11.06 -9.30
C ALA A 136 -7.02 -10.57 -8.59
N THR A 137 -5.99 -10.27 -9.36
CA THR A 137 -4.69 -9.81 -8.89
C THR A 137 -4.50 -8.29 -9.00
N LEU A 138 -5.43 -7.57 -9.66
CA LEU A 138 -5.36 -6.11 -9.85
C LEU A 138 -5.27 -5.31 -8.54
N LYS A 139 -5.92 -5.79 -7.46
CA LYS A 139 -5.96 -5.10 -6.15
C LYS A 139 -4.59 -5.01 -5.46
N ILE A 140 -3.60 -5.77 -5.94
CA ILE A 140 -2.22 -5.71 -5.44
C ILE A 140 -1.56 -4.38 -5.86
N PHE A 141 -1.92 -3.88 -7.04
CA PHE A 141 -1.29 -2.70 -7.65
C PHE A 141 -2.12 -1.43 -7.47
N THR A 142 -3.45 -1.54 -7.57
CA THR A 142 -4.37 -0.40 -7.63
C THR A 142 -5.41 -0.42 -6.52
N THR A 143 -6.06 0.72 -6.28
CA THR A 143 -7.21 0.76 -5.39
C THR A 143 -8.46 0.31 -6.13
N ILE A 144 -9.28 -0.52 -5.47
CA ILE A 144 -10.53 -1.05 -6.01
C ILE A 144 -11.52 -1.16 -4.83
N PRO A 145 -12.72 -0.59 -4.96
CA PRO A 145 -13.71 -0.63 -3.90
C PRO A 145 -14.13 -2.07 -3.57
N LEU A 146 -14.62 -2.27 -2.35
CA LEU A 146 -15.34 -3.49 -2.03
C LEU A 146 -16.63 -3.57 -2.87
N PRO A 147 -17.11 -4.79 -3.21
CA PRO A 147 -18.32 -4.95 -4.03
C PRO A 147 -19.58 -4.26 -3.49
N ALA A 148 -19.68 -4.06 -2.17
CA ALA A 148 -20.81 -3.41 -1.52
C ALA A 148 -20.69 -1.87 -1.47
N VAL A 149 -19.56 -1.30 -1.88
CA VAL A 149 -19.32 0.14 -1.86
C VAL A 149 -19.78 0.73 -3.18
N ASP A 150 -20.79 1.59 -3.11
CA ASP A 150 -21.27 2.33 -4.26
C ASP A 150 -20.39 3.55 -4.59
N THR A 151 -20.68 4.20 -5.72
CA THR A 151 -19.93 5.36 -6.20
C THR A 151 -19.94 6.51 -5.19
N PHE A 152 -21.07 6.76 -4.51
CA PHE A 152 -21.18 7.86 -3.56
C PHE A 152 -20.33 7.62 -2.30
N ALA A 153 -20.38 6.41 -1.75
CA ALA A 153 -19.56 6.00 -0.62
C ALA A 153 -18.07 6.05 -0.98
N ALA A 154 -17.70 5.64 -2.19
CA ALA A 154 -16.33 5.74 -2.68
C ALA A 154 -15.83 7.20 -2.77
N ILE A 155 -16.63 8.09 -3.36
CA ILE A 155 -16.32 9.53 -3.44
C ILE A 155 -16.17 10.10 -2.03
N SER A 156 -17.14 9.85 -1.16
CA SER A 156 -17.12 10.33 0.23
C SER A 156 -15.88 9.87 0.98
N SER A 157 -15.50 8.60 0.80
CA SER A 157 -14.31 8.02 1.43
C SER A 157 -13.03 8.73 0.96
N GLU A 158 -12.84 8.95 -0.35
CA GLU A 158 -11.65 9.63 -0.87
C GLU A 158 -11.59 11.11 -0.45
N ILE A 159 -12.74 11.81 -0.37
CA ILE A 159 -12.80 13.18 0.16
C ILE A 159 -12.31 13.21 1.60
N VAL A 160 -12.90 12.40 2.48
CA VAL A 160 -12.59 12.45 3.91
C VAL A 160 -11.15 12.01 4.19
N CYS A 161 -10.68 10.92 3.55
CA CYS A 161 -9.31 10.47 3.73
C CYS A 161 -8.29 11.54 3.30
N SER A 162 -8.50 12.17 2.14
CA SER A 162 -7.59 13.21 1.62
C SER A 162 -7.67 14.50 2.43
N ALA A 163 -8.85 14.85 2.95
CA ALA A 163 -9.02 16.01 3.83
C ALA A 163 -8.26 15.82 5.15
N VAL A 164 -8.40 14.65 5.79
CA VAL A 164 -7.65 14.33 7.02
C VAL A 164 -6.15 14.31 6.74
N LEU A 165 -5.72 13.73 5.62
CA LEU A 165 -4.31 13.70 5.23
C LEU A 165 -3.73 15.13 5.16
N LEU A 166 -4.36 16.03 4.41
CA LEU A 166 -3.82 17.38 4.20
C LEU A 166 -3.99 18.28 5.43
N PHE A 167 -5.09 18.17 6.16
CA PHE A 167 -5.31 18.91 7.41
C PHE A 167 -4.20 18.61 8.43
N VAL A 168 -3.96 17.32 8.71
CA VAL A 168 -2.95 16.92 9.70
C VAL A 168 -1.54 17.18 9.17
N THR A 169 -1.27 16.91 7.89
CA THR A 169 0.05 17.20 7.29
C THR A 169 0.40 18.68 7.41
N PHE A 170 -0.55 19.59 7.20
CA PHE A 170 -0.30 21.03 7.38
C PHE A 170 0.01 21.39 8.84
N GLY A 171 -0.69 20.80 9.81
CA GLY A 171 -0.36 20.94 11.23
C GLY A 171 1.03 20.43 11.57
N LEU A 172 1.42 19.29 10.99
CA LEU A 172 2.78 18.76 11.12
C LEU A 172 3.82 19.63 10.42
N MET A 173 3.46 20.40 9.40
CA MET A 173 4.40 21.29 8.69
C MET A 173 4.57 22.67 9.34
N HIS A 174 3.61 23.10 10.16
CA HIS A 174 3.64 24.42 10.79
C HIS A 174 4.76 24.55 11.84
N GLN A 175 5.10 23.46 12.53
CA GLN A 175 6.14 23.48 13.56
C GLN A 175 7.54 23.59 12.94
N SER A 176 8.32 24.58 13.42
CA SER A 176 9.64 24.92 12.88
C SER A 176 10.82 24.41 13.70
N ASP A 177 10.57 23.83 14.88
CA ASP A 177 11.61 23.29 15.76
C ASP A 177 12.42 22.16 15.07
N PRO A 178 13.77 22.14 15.20
CA PRO A 178 14.61 21.11 14.58
C PRO A 178 14.28 19.67 15.00
N GLY A 179 13.90 19.46 16.27
CA GLY A 179 13.50 18.15 16.77
C GLY A 179 12.24 17.66 16.08
N HIS A 180 11.24 18.54 15.95
CA HIS A 180 10.01 18.24 15.22
C HIS A 180 10.26 17.89 13.75
N ARG A 181 11.12 18.64 13.05
CA ARG A 181 11.47 18.36 11.64
C ARG A 181 12.10 16.98 11.45
N THR A 182 12.87 16.51 12.42
CA THR A 182 13.52 15.19 12.37
C THR A 182 12.51 14.05 12.45
N ILE A 183 11.45 14.21 13.24
CA ILE A 183 10.40 13.19 13.43
C ILE A 183 9.22 13.34 12.47
N GLN A 184 9.07 14.49 11.81
CA GLN A 184 7.97 14.78 10.89
C GLN A 184 7.74 13.67 9.85
N PRO A 185 8.78 13.08 9.20
CA PRO A 185 8.57 11.96 8.27
C PRO A 185 7.87 10.75 8.91
N ILE A 186 8.22 10.41 10.15
CA ILE A 186 7.61 9.32 10.91
C ILE A 186 6.13 9.64 11.18
N LEU A 187 5.84 10.88 11.59
CA LEU A 187 4.47 11.31 11.90
C LEU A 187 3.58 11.30 10.65
N VAL A 188 4.10 11.69 9.48
CA VAL A 188 3.35 11.62 8.21
C VAL A 188 3.11 10.18 7.78
N GLY A 189 4.10 9.29 7.90
CA GLY A 189 3.89 7.86 7.61
C GLY A 189 2.89 7.20 8.57
N MET A 190 2.95 7.54 9.87
CA MET A 190 1.95 7.12 10.85
C MET A 190 0.55 7.63 10.51
N LEU A 191 0.41 8.88 10.05
CA LEU A 191 -0.86 9.43 9.59
C LEU A 191 -1.45 8.63 8.43
N VAL A 192 -0.65 8.35 7.40
CA VAL A 192 -1.09 7.52 6.25
C VAL A 192 -1.52 6.12 6.71
N ALA A 193 -0.78 5.55 7.67
CA ALA A 193 -1.14 4.27 8.26
C ALA A 193 -2.48 4.35 9.02
N LEU A 194 -2.68 5.35 9.88
CA LEU A 194 -3.91 5.49 10.66
C LEU A 194 -5.15 5.72 9.77
N ILE A 195 -5.02 6.53 8.71
CA ILE A 195 -6.11 6.72 7.74
C ILE A 195 -6.44 5.39 7.05
N SER A 196 -5.42 4.62 6.65
CA SER A 196 -5.61 3.33 5.97
C SER A 196 -6.21 2.26 6.89
N LEU A 197 -5.86 2.25 8.18
CA LEU A 197 -6.47 1.36 9.18
C LEU A 197 -7.93 1.73 9.46
N GLY A 198 -8.20 3.02 9.72
CA GLY A 198 -9.51 3.48 10.18
C GLY A 198 -10.54 3.64 9.07
N MET A 199 -10.10 4.02 7.87
CA MET A 199 -10.99 4.44 6.78
C MET A 199 -10.74 3.67 5.48
N GLY A 200 -9.71 2.82 5.43
CA GLY A 200 -9.29 2.15 4.21
C GLY A 200 -10.11 0.94 3.79
N VAL A 201 -11.04 0.47 4.62
CA VAL A 201 -11.82 -0.74 4.33
C VAL A 201 -12.67 -0.60 3.06
N ASN A 202 -13.20 0.60 2.78
CA ASN A 202 -14.16 0.80 1.69
C ASN A 202 -13.48 0.76 0.31
N THR A 203 -12.45 1.58 0.12
CA THR A 203 -11.81 1.79 -1.19
C THR A 203 -10.36 1.33 -1.27
N GLY A 204 -9.70 1.09 -0.12
CA GLY A 204 -8.25 1.12 -0.03
C GLY A 204 -7.78 2.54 -0.33
N PRO A 205 -7.70 3.43 0.67
CA PRO A 205 -7.78 4.87 0.46
C PRO A 205 -6.61 5.30 -0.44
N SER A 206 -6.92 5.81 -1.62
CA SER A 206 -5.88 6.20 -2.57
C SER A 206 -5.18 7.44 -2.07
N MET A 207 -5.95 8.50 -1.82
CA MET A 207 -5.50 9.85 -1.43
C MET A 207 -4.48 10.49 -2.40
N ASN A 208 -4.07 9.77 -3.43
CA ASN A 208 -2.88 10.05 -4.23
C ASN A 208 -3.09 9.52 -5.67
N PRO A 209 -3.35 10.42 -6.63
CA PRO A 209 -3.52 10.04 -8.03
C PRO A 209 -2.33 9.28 -8.62
N ALA A 210 -1.09 9.62 -8.27
CA ALA A 210 0.07 8.90 -8.81
C ALA A 210 0.11 7.44 -8.31
N ARG A 211 -0.27 7.21 -7.05
CA ARG A 211 -0.33 5.90 -6.38
C ARG A 211 -1.39 4.97 -6.97
N ASP A 212 -2.36 5.50 -7.71
CA ASP A 212 -3.35 4.70 -8.43
C ASP A 212 -3.08 4.67 -9.95
N LEU A 213 -2.98 5.83 -10.61
CA LEU A 213 -2.88 5.92 -12.06
C LEU A 213 -1.60 5.28 -12.62
N GLY A 214 -0.46 5.45 -11.94
CA GLY A 214 0.82 4.86 -12.35
C GLY A 214 0.74 3.34 -12.42
N PRO A 215 0.47 2.67 -11.28
CA PRO A 215 0.29 1.22 -11.25
C PRO A 215 -0.85 0.73 -12.15
N ARG A 216 -1.96 1.47 -12.27
CA ARG A 216 -3.09 1.10 -13.15
C ARG A 216 -2.71 1.13 -14.62
N THR A 217 -1.92 2.12 -15.03
CA THR A 217 -1.40 2.20 -16.40
C THR A 217 -0.41 1.06 -16.65
N PHE A 218 0.45 0.74 -15.69
CA PHE A 218 1.33 -0.42 -15.79
C PHE A 218 0.54 -1.72 -15.95
N THR A 219 -0.44 -1.99 -15.10
CA THR A 219 -1.22 -3.25 -15.17
C THR A 219 -1.99 -3.38 -16.48
N ALA A 220 -2.51 -2.28 -17.04
CA ALA A 220 -3.13 -2.28 -18.36
C ALA A 220 -2.17 -2.82 -19.44
N LEU A 221 -0.89 -2.43 -19.37
CA LEU A 221 0.16 -2.85 -20.31
C LEU A 221 0.71 -4.25 -19.98
N ALA A 222 0.70 -4.65 -18.71
CA ALA A 222 1.30 -5.89 -18.21
C ALA A 222 0.39 -7.12 -18.27
N GLY A 223 -0.72 -7.04 -19.03
CA GLY A 223 -1.58 -8.18 -19.36
C GLY A 223 -2.99 -8.15 -18.76
N TRP A 224 -3.31 -7.25 -17.82
CA TRP A 224 -4.69 -7.09 -17.32
C TRP A 224 -5.62 -6.43 -18.35
N GLY A 225 -5.05 -5.75 -19.36
CA GLY A 225 -5.79 -5.08 -20.41
C GLY A 225 -6.49 -3.79 -19.98
N THR A 226 -7.23 -3.16 -20.89
CA THR A 226 -7.89 -1.87 -20.65
C THR A 226 -9.06 -1.95 -19.67
N GLY A 227 -9.52 -3.15 -19.31
CA GLY A 227 -10.57 -3.38 -18.32
C GLY A 227 -10.25 -2.79 -16.94
N VAL A 228 -8.97 -2.57 -16.62
CA VAL A 228 -8.54 -1.89 -15.39
C VAL A 228 -9.10 -0.46 -15.25
N PHE A 229 -9.50 0.19 -16.35
CA PHE A 229 -10.12 1.52 -16.34
C PHE A 229 -11.64 1.50 -16.38
N THR A 230 -12.26 0.39 -16.78
CA THR A 230 -13.73 0.28 -16.89
C THR A 230 -14.37 -0.43 -15.70
N VAL A 231 -13.55 -1.16 -14.93
CA VAL A 231 -13.97 -1.89 -13.73
C VAL A 231 -14.70 -1.00 -12.71
N ASN A 232 -15.70 -1.56 -12.03
CA ASN A 232 -16.50 -0.89 -10.97
C ASN A 232 -17.08 0.46 -11.43
N HIS A 233 -17.74 0.50 -12.59
CA HIS A 233 -18.35 1.71 -13.16
C HIS A 233 -17.33 2.84 -13.39
N TYR A 234 -16.22 2.51 -14.05
CA TYR A 234 -15.13 3.46 -14.30
C TYR A 234 -14.50 3.99 -13.01
N TYR A 235 -14.31 3.15 -12.00
CA TYR A 235 -13.83 3.59 -10.69
C TYR A 235 -12.53 4.41 -10.74
N PHE A 236 -11.67 4.20 -11.74
CA PHE A 236 -10.37 4.87 -11.86
C PHE A 236 -10.41 6.40 -11.72
N TRP A 237 -11.47 7.09 -12.15
CA TRP A 237 -11.49 8.56 -12.05
C TRP A 237 -11.62 9.03 -10.59
N ILE A 238 -12.24 8.23 -9.72
CA ILE A 238 -12.47 8.58 -8.31
C ILE A 238 -11.15 8.81 -7.56
N PRO A 239 -10.23 7.83 -7.44
CA PRO A 239 -8.96 8.02 -6.73
C PRO A 239 -8.01 9.00 -7.43
N ASN A 240 -8.30 9.42 -8.67
CA ASN A 240 -7.45 10.31 -9.46
C ASN A 240 -7.92 11.76 -9.48
N ILE A 241 -9.21 12.03 -9.22
CA ILE A 241 -9.79 13.38 -9.26
C ILE A 241 -10.31 13.82 -7.89
N ILE A 242 -11.02 12.94 -7.18
CA ILE A 242 -11.69 13.28 -5.92
C ILE A 242 -10.71 13.70 -4.80
N PRO A 243 -9.53 13.07 -4.66
CA PRO A 243 -8.56 13.49 -3.64
C PRO A 243 -8.17 14.98 -3.69
N PHE A 244 -8.22 15.64 -4.84
CA PHE A 244 -7.95 17.09 -4.93
C PHE A 244 -8.98 17.91 -4.16
N ILE A 245 -10.25 17.53 -4.22
CA ILE A 245 -11.35 18.19 -3.49
C ILE A 245 -11.13 17.99 -1.99
N GLY A 246 -10.88 16.75 -1.56
CA GLY A 246 -10.61 16.44 -0.15
C GLY A 246 -9.39 17.19 0.38
N GLY A 247 -8.27 17.17 -0.36
CA GLY A 247 -7.04 17.87 0.04
C GLY A 247 -7.24 19.39 0.19
N ALA A 248 -7.99 20.02 -0.72
CA ALA A 248 -8.31 21.44 -0.63
C ALA A 248 -9.21 21.76 0.58
N ILE A 249 -10.20 20.91 0.87
CA ILE A 249 -11.05 21.03 2.07
C ILE A 249 -10.18 20.92 3.34
N GLY A 250 -9.31 19.92 3.42
CA GLY A 250 -8.41 19.72 4.56
C GLY A 250 -7.50 20.91 4.82
N ALA A 251 -6.87 21.45 3.77
CA ALA A 251 -6.05 22.64 3.85
C ALA A 251 -6.86 23.89 4.29
N CYS A 252 -8.04 24.09 3.71
CA CYS A 252 -8.93 25.21 4.07
C CYS A 252 -9.36 25.15 5.55
N LEU A 253 -9.77 23.98 6.03
CA LEU A 253 -10.12 23.78 7.44
C LEU A 253 -8.93 24.07 8.36
N TYR A 254 -7.73 23.64 7.98
CA TYR A 254 -6.53 23.94 8.77
C TYR A 254 -6.29 25.45 8.86
N ASP A 255 -6.40 26.17 7.72
CA ASP A 255 -6.18 27.61 7.69
C ASP A 255 -7.24 28.40 8.48
N ILE A 256 -8.50 27.98 8.41
CA ILE A 256 -9.59 28.64 9.14
C ILE A 256 -9.43 28.49 10.66
N PHE A 257 -9.08 27.29 11.13
CA PHE A 257 -9.16 26.97 12.55
C PHE A 257 -7.82 27.04 13.29
N LEU A 258 -6.69 26.78 12.61
CA LEU A 258 -5.41 26.53 13.27
C LEU A 258 -4.23 27.36 12.75
N SER A 259 -4.33 28.04 11.60
CA SER A 259 -3.18 28.80 11.05
C SER A 259 -3.03 30.23 11.60
N ILE A 260 -3.49 30.47 12.83
CA ILE A 260 -3.40 31.77 13.51
C ILE A 260 -1.96 32.02 13.98
#